data_AF-A0A1S0T0E1-F1
#
_entry.id   AF-A0A1S0T0E1-F1
#
_cell.length_a   1.000
_cell.length_b   1.000
_cell.length_c   1.000
_cell.angle_alpha   90.00
_cell.angle_beta   90.00
_cell.angle_gamma   90.00
#
_symmetry.space_group_name_H-M   'P 1'
#
loop_
_entity.id
_entity.type
_entity.pdbx_description
1 polymer ?
#
loop_
_entity_poly.entity_id
_entity_poly.type
_entity_poly.pdbx_seq_one_letter_code
_entity_poly.pdbx_strand_id
1 'polypeptide(L)'
;MSSEFRVDSFIVGKIFNPGYRSVRSVEEVNIRFINNSNDTVDLCWIDFQGNLVYYLKLDSREVVKLTTFIGHYWVARFIRNGATAQFLPDRTEVFAITKRLCHTGIVFITQKVPTLFEAAVEHIGELFHKQQYALYWLPVPELIKFDIYFYIRRKRIYQEALNFLSTSRNLLRPNHNSNVRLQEPLEVAGAEWREVENQMENIEEN
;
A
#
# COMPACT_ATOMS: atom_id res chain seq x y z
N MET A 1 -24.84 -3.07 14.43
CA MET A 1 -23.62 -2.82 13.62
C MET A 1 -23.78 -1.47 12.94
N SER A 2 -22.99 -0.46 13.32
CA SER A 2 -23.10 0.91 12.78
C SER A 2 -22.63 0.96 11.31
N SER A 3 -23.07 1.97 10.55
CA SER A 3 -22.67 2.18 9.15
C SER A 3 -21.18 2.43 8.96
N GLU A 4 -20.51 2.95 10.00
CA GLU A 4 -19.09 3.28 10.01
C GLU A 4 -18.22 2.02 9.96
N PHE A 5 -18.56 0.98 10.74
CA PHE A 5 -17.88 -0.33 10.70
C PHE A 5 -17.87 -0.95 9.30
N ARG A 6 -18.97 -0.82 8.54
CA ARG A 6 -19.04 -1.36 7.17
C ARG A 6 -18.11 -0.63 6.21
N VAL A 7 -17.88 0.67 6.42
CA VAL A 7 -16.98 1.48 5.58
C VAL A 7 -15.54 1.15 5.91
N ASP A 8 -15.19 1.02 7.19
CA ASP A 8 -13.83 0.72 7.61
C ASP A 8 -13.41 -0.69 7.17
N SER A 9 -14.23 -1.71 7.42
CA SER A 9 -14.00 -3.08 6.91
C SER A 9 -13.83 -3.12 5.38
N PHE A 10 -14.65 -2.36 4.64
CA PHE A 10 -14.48 -2.25 3.19
C PHE A 10 -13.14 -1.59 2.81
N ILE A 11 -12.73 -0.54 3.52
CA ILE A 11 -11.45 0.15 3.28
C ILE A 11 -10.28 -0.78 3.60
N VAL A 12 -10.30 -1.46 4.75
CA VAL A 12 -9.30 -2.45 5.19
C VAL A 12 -9.14 -3.51 4.10
N GLY A 13 -10.23 -4.13 3.66
CA GLY A 13 -10.20 -5.13 2.59
C GLY A 13 -9.63 -4.57 1.27
N LYS A 14 -9.92 -3.32 0.91
CA LYS A 14 -9.35 -2.68 -0.28
C LYS A 14 -7.86 -2.36 -0.17
N ILE A 15 -7.36 -2.11 1.04
CA ILE A 15 -5.95 -1.81 1.28
C ILE A 15 -5.14 -3.12 1.33
N PHE A 16 -5.59 -4.11 2.10
CA PHE A 16 -4.77 -5.29 2.44
C PHE A 16 -5.06 -6.52 1.59
N ASN A 17 -6.21 -6.57 0.91
CA ASN A 17 -6.57 -7.66 0.00
C ASN A 17 -6.80 -7.15 -1.44
N PRO A 18 -5.71 -6.95 -2.22
CA PRO A 18 -5.79 -6.42 -3.58
C PRO A 18 -6.41 -7.40 -4.59
N GLY A 19 -6.73 -8.64 -4.21
CA GLY A 19 -7.37 -9.64 -5.07
C GLY A 19 -6.42 -10.38 -6.02
N TYR A 20 -5.10 -10.32 -5.78
CA TYR A 20 -4.08 -11.08 -6.50
C TYR A 20 -3.38 -12.07 -5.57
N ARG A 21 -2.69 -13.06 -6.15
CA ARG A 21 -1.87 -14.02 -5.40
C ARG A 21 -0.62 -14.34 -6.21
N SER A 22 0.54 -14.32 -5.56
CA SER A 22 1.78 -14.75 -6.21
C SER A 22 1.75 -16.24 -6.52
N VAL A 23 2.53 -16.64 -7.52
CA VAL A 23 2.75 -18.03 -7.89
C VAL A 23 4.18 -18.42 -7.50
N ARG A 24 4.34 -19.59 -6.86
CA ARG A 24 5.66 -20.15 -6.56
C ARG A 24 6.42 -20.40 -7.85
N SER A 25 7.64 -19.90 -7.92
CA SER A 25 8.52 -20.08 -9.07
C SER A 25 9.96 -20.14 -8.61
N VAL A 26 10.78 -20.93 -9.32
CA VAL A 26 12.23 -21.00 -9.13
C VAL A 26 12.98 -20.10 -10.11
N GLU A 27 12.26 -19.49 -11.07
CA GLU A 27 12.84 -18.63 -12.09
C GLU A 27 13.03 -17.21 -11.52
N GLU A 28 14.28 -16.86 -11.22
CA GLU A 28 14.65 -15.55 -10.67
C GLU A 28 14.74 -14.44 -11.74
N VAL A 29 14.38 -13.23 -11.34
CA VAL A 29 14.47 -12.00 -12.13
C VAL A 29 15.00 -10.87 -11.27
N ASN A 30 15.95 -10.12 -11.81
CA ASN A 30 16.42 -8.88 -11.19
C ASN A 30 15.57 -7.71 -11.63
N ILE A 31 15.11 -6.88 -10.70
CA ILE A 31 14.25 -5.73 -10.96
C ILE A 31 14.79 -4.51 -10.22
N ARG A 32 14.64 -3.35 -10.83
CA ARG A 32 14.90 -2.05 -10.23
C ARG A 32 13.59 -1.31 -10.07
N PHE A 33 13.13 -1.17 -8.84
CA PHE A 33 12.04 -0.26 -8.52
C PHE A 33 12.62 1.12 -8.29
N ILE A 34 12.07 2.10 -8.99
CA ILE A 34 12.44 3.50 -8.88
C ILE A 34 11.21 4.25 -8.39
N ASN A 35 11.28 4.84 -7.20
CA ASN A 35 10.23 5.74 -6.75
C ASN A 35 10.34 7.07 -7.50
N ASN A 36 9.57 7.21 -8.57
CA ASN A 36 9.56 8.39 -9.41
C ASN A 36 8.46 9.41 -9.01
N SER A 37 7.85 9.21 -7.84
CA SER A 37 6.94 10.18 -7.24
C SER A 37 7.69 11.19 -6.36
N ASN A 38 6.96 12.16 -5.81
CA ASN A 38 7.50 13.10 -4.82
C ASN A 38 7.25 12.66 -3.37
N ASP A 39 6.66 11.49 -3.18
CA ASP A 39 6.25 10.96 -1.88
C ASP A 39 6.98 9.68 -1.57
N THR A 40 7.06 9.35 -0.29
CA THR A 40 7.55 8.05 0.14
C THR A 40 6.48 6.97 -0.04
N VAL A 41 6.91 5.79 -0.50
CA VAL A 41 6.04 4.62 -0.70
C VAL A 41 6.50 3.43 0.12
N ASP A 42 5.55 2.61 0.57
CA ASP A 42 5.81 1.24 0.98
C ASP A 42 5.72 0.35 -0.24
N LEU A 43 6.77 -0.43 -0.49
CA LEU A 43 6.79 -1.49 -1.47
C LEU A 43 6.43 -2.81 -0.78
N CYS A 44 5.36 -3.44 -1.25
CA CYS A 44 4.82 -4.66 -0.67
C CYS A 44 4.72 -5.77 -1.72
N TRP A 45 5.08 -6.98 -1.33
CA TRP A 45 4.85 -8.21 -2.08
C TRP A 45 3.49 -8.77 -1.71
N ILE A 46 2.74 -9.32 -2.67
CA ILE A 46 1.52 -10.08 -2.37
C ILE A 46 1.92 -11.54 -2.27
N ASP A 47 1.72 -12.19 -1.12
CA ASP A 47 2.13 -13.58 -0.94
C ASP A 47 1.28 -14.60 -1.73
N PHE A 48 1.55 -15.88 -1.52
CA PHE A 48 0.86 -16.97 -2.21
C PHE A 48 -0.62 -17.13 -1.76
N GLN A 49 -0.97 -16.61 -0.59
CA GLN A 49 -2.31 -16.62 -0.04
C GLN A 49 -3.10 -15.34 -0.42
N GLY A 50 -2.41 -14.32 -0.91
CA GLY A 50 -2.96 -13.03 -1.33
C GLY A 50 -2.83 -11.93 -0.30
N ASN A 51 -2.10 -12.15 0.78
CA ASN A 51 -1.89 -11.14 1.81
C ASN A 51 -0.79 -10.17 1.38
N LEU A 52 -0.92 -8.93 1.81
CA LEU A 52 0.10 -7.91 1.60
C LEU A 52 1.26 -8.14 2.58
N VAL A 53 2.47 -8.33 2.07
CA VAL A 53 3.70 -8.47 2.86
C VAL A 53 4.54 -7.24 2.61
N TYR A 54 4.76 -6.42 3.64
CA TYR A 54 5.67 -5.29 3.52
C TYR A 54 7.07 -5.79 3.26
N TYR A 55 7.72 -5.16 2.29
CA TYR A 55 9.08 -5.49 1.95
C TYR A 55 10.03 -4.40 2.40
N LEU A 56 9.82 -3.17 1.93
CA LEU A 56 10.63 -2.01 2.31
C LEU A 56 9.92 -0.70 2.02
N LYS A 57 10.49 0.37 2.57
CA LYS A 57 10.11 1.76 2.34
C LYS A 57 11.06 2.35 1.30
N LEU A 58 10.51 3.06 0.31
CA LEU A 58 11.26 3.83 -0.69
C LEU A 58 10.95 5.30 -0.56
N ASP A 59 11.94 6.10 -0.21
CA ASP A 59 11.83 7.55 -0.23
C ASP A 59 11.73 8.09 -1.66
N SER A 60 11.33 9.36 -1.77
CA SER A 60 11.21 10.04 -3.06
C SER A 60 12.52 9.95 -3.85
N ARG A 61 12.43 9.55 -5.11
CA ARG A 61 13.58 9.34 -6.03
C ARG A 61 14.52 8.19 -5.65
N GLU A 62 14.20 7.41 -4.61
CA GLU A 62 15.01 6.26 -4.22
C GLU A 62 14.89 5.11 -5.24
N VAL A 63 15.98 4.35 -5.36
CA VAL A 63 16.09 3.18 -6.23
C VAL A 63 16.50 1.98 -5.41
N VAL A 64 15.73 0.89 -5.54
CA VAL A 64 16.13 -0.41 -4.99
C VAL A 64 16.32 -1.43 -6.09
N LYS A 65 17.39 -2.22 -5.96
CA LYS A 65 17.63 -3.41 -6.77
C LYS A 65 17.14 -4.62 -5.98
N LEU A 66 16.23 -5.35 -6.59
CA LEU A 66 15.56 -6.50 -6.01
C LEU A 66 15.75 -7.73 -6.89
N THR A 67 16.10 -8.87 -6.32
CA THR A 67 15.92 -10.17 -6.99
C THR A 67 14.59 -10.78 -6.54
N THR A 68 13.70 -11.05 -7.49
CA THR A 68 12.35 -11.63 -7.30
C THR A 68 12.13 -12.83 -8.22
N PHE A 69 10.93 -13.41 -8.26
CA PHE A 69 10.60 -14.57 -9.06
C PHE A 69 9.45 -14.30 -10.04
N ILE A 70 9.48 -14.98 -11.18
CA ILE A 70 8.36 -14.97 -12.14
C ILE A 70 7.06 -15.38 -11.44
N GLY A 71 5.98 -14.65 -11.69
CA GLY A 71 4.67 -14.91 -11.08
C GLY A 71 4.42 -14.19 -9.76
N HIS A 72 5.39 -13.43 -9.25
CA HIS A 72 5.18 -12.59 -8.07
C HIS A 72 4.41 -11.31 -8.41
N TYR A 73 3.56 -10.85 -7.49
CA TYR A 73 2.84 -9.58 -7.60
C TYR A 73 3.30 -8.57 -6.56
N TRP A 74 3.37 -7.31 -6.98
CA TRP A 74 3.88 -6.20 -6.20
C TRP A 74 2.90 -5.04 -6.19
N VAL A 75 2.81 -4.37 -5.04
CA VAL A 75 2.00 -3.17 -4.85
C VAL A 75 2.86 -2.13 -4.16
N ALA A 76 2.78 -0.88 -4.61
CA ALA A 76 3.37 0.25 -3.93
C ALA A 76 2.26 1.15 -3.38
N ARG A 77 2.35 1.56 -2.12
CA ARG A 77 1.36 2.43 -1.46
C ARG A 77 2.01 3.68 -0.91
N PHE A 78 1.38 4.84 -1.09
CA PHE A 78 1.86 6.09 -0.53
C PHE A 78 1.64 6.14 0.98
N ILE A 79 2.72 6.34 1.74
CA ILE A 79 2.66 6.41 3.21
C ILE A 79 1.71 7.50 3.69
N ARG A 80 1.62 8.61 2.95
CA ARG A 80 0.79 9.76 3.36
C ARG A 80 -0.69 9.42 3.54
N ASN A 81 -1.24 8.49 2.76
CA ASN A 81 -2.69 8.28 2.67
C ASN A 81 -3.14 6.86 2.27
N GLY A 82 -2.22 5.91 2.13
CA GLY A 82 -2.51 4.52 1.76
C GLY A 82 -2.92 4.31 0.30
N ALA A 83 -2.96 5.36 -0.53
CA ALA A 83 -3.32 5.25 -1.94
C ALA A 83 -2.32 4.37 -2.70
N THR A 84 -2.82 3.59 -3.65
CA THR A 84 -1.97 2.76 -4.50
C THR A 84 -1.24 3.62 -5.54
N ALA A 85 0.05 3.36 -5.74
CA ALA A 85 0.82 3.96 -6.82
C ALA A 85 0.64 3.17 -8.13
N GLN A 86 1.03 3.78 -9.25
CA GLN A 86 1.05 3.13 -10.56
C GLN A 86 2.46 2.69 -10.92
N PHE A 87 2.57 1.54 -11.59
CA PHE A 87 3.80 1.02 -12.15
C PHE A 87 3.85 1.28 -13.65
N LEU A 88 4.93 1.91 -14.12
CA LEU A 88 5.20 2.08 -15.55
C LEU A 88 6.08 0.93 -16.10
N PRO A 89 5.89 0.55 -17.37
CA PRO A 89 5.14 1.27 -18.42
C PRO A 89 3.62 1.06 -18.44
N ASP A 90 3.11 -0.02 -17.84
CA ASP A 90 1.73 -0.49 -18.06
C ASP A 90 0.65 0.33 -17.34
N ARG A 91 1.05 1.27 -16.45
CA ARG A 91 0.16 2.11 -15.62
C ARG A 91 -0.78 1.30 -14.73
N THR A 92 -0.32 0.15 -14.26
CA THR A 92 -1.10 -0.73 -13.38
C THR A 92 -0.83 -0.42 -11.91
N GLU A 93 -1.82 -0.64 -11.05
CA GLU A 93 -1.67 -0.49 -9.59
C GLU A 93 -1.01 -1.71 -8.94
N VAL A 94 -1.02 -2.84 -9.64
CA VAL A 94 -0.35 -4.09 -9.25
C VAL A 94 0.60 -4.47 -10.37
N PHE A 95 1.85 -4.74 -10.01
CA PHE A 95 2.89 -5.14 -10.94
C PHE A 95 3.16 -6.64 -10.86
N ALA A 96 2.96 -7.33 -11.98
CA ALA A 96 3.19 -8.77 -12.09
C ALA A 96 4.57 -9.03 -12.70
N ILE A 97 5.37 -9.89 -12.08
CA ILE A 97 6.64 -10.33 -12.65
C ILE A 97 6.34 -11.36 -13.73
N THR A 98 6.54 -10.99 -14.99
CA THR A 98 6.28 -11.87 -16.13
C THR A 98 7.55 -12.32 -16.81
N LYS A 99 7.47 -13.43 -17.56
CA LYS A 99 8.60 -13.97 -18.33
C LYS A 99 9.15 -12.99 -19.37
N ARG A 100 8.48 -11.88 -19.68
CA ARG A 100 9.01 -10.87 -20.61
C ARG A 100 10.15 -10.05 -20.01
N LEU A 101 10.31 -10.12 -18.69
CA LEU A 101 11.34 -9.40 -17.93
C LEU A 101 12.62 -10.25 -17.77
N CYS A 102 13.03 -11.09 -18.73
CA CYS A 102 14.18 -12.02 -18.60
C CYS A 102 15.54 -11.37 -18.27
N HIS A 103 15.61 -10.05 -18.12
CA HIS A 103 16.80 -9.26 -17.81
C HIS A 103 16.50 -8.33 -16.62
N THR A 104 17.44 -7.46 -16.24
CA THR A 104 17.19 -6.44 -15.21
C THR A 104 16.05 -5.50 -15.62
N GLY A 105 14.83 -5.78 -15.14
CA GLY A 105 13.66 -4.95 -15.38
C GLY A 105 13.79 -3.61 -14.66
N ILE A 106 13.34 -2.51 -15.29
CA ILE A 106 13.25 -1.21 -14.63
C ILE A 106 11.78 -0.86 -14.55
N VAL A 107 11.31 -0.55 -13.34
CA VAL A 107 9.92 -0.26 -13.07
C VAL A 107 9.85 1.05 -12.31
N PHE A 108 9.10 2.01 -12.84
CA PHE A 108 8.89 3.28 -12.16
C PHE A 108 7.60 3.23 -11.38
N ILE A 109 7.68 3.60 -10.09
CA ILE A 109 6.53 3.83 -9.22
C ILE A 109 6.18 5.31 -9.34
N THR A 110 4.96 5.60 -9.76
CA THR A 110 4.48 6.97 -10.01
C THR A 110 3.13 7.20 -9.35
N GLN A 111 2.83 8.45 -9.00
CA GLN A 111 1.48 8.83 -8.65
C GLN A 111 0.58 8.72 -9.89
N LYS A 112 -0.63 8.17 -9.74
CA LYS A 112 -1.70 8.31 -10.72
C LYS A 112 -1.94 9.80 -10.95
N VAL A 113 -2.12 10.24 -12.20
CA VAL A 113 -2.62 11.59 -12.46
C VAL A 113 -4.07 11.66 -11.99
N PRO A 114 -4.38 12.37 -10.89
CA PRO A 114 -5.73 12.40 -10.38
C PRO A 114 -6.61 13.25 -11.30
N THR A 115 -7.90 12.95 -11.34
CA THR A 115 -8.88 13.92 -11.84
C THR A 115 -8.90 15.16 -10.95
N LEU A 116 -9.39 16.30 -11.46
CA LEU A 116 -9.53 17.50 -10.63
C LEU A 116 -10.39 17.24 -9.38
N PHE A 117 -11.42 16.41 -9.51
CA PHE A 117 -12.27 16.01 -8.41
C PHE A 117 -11.50 15.19 -7.36
N GLU A 118 -10.79 14.14 -7.78
CA GLU A 118 -9.93 13.34 -6.88
C GLU A 118 -8.92 14.26 -6.16
N ALA A 119 -8.22 15.14 -6.89
CA ALA A 119 -7.25 16.06 -6.31
C ALA A 119 -7.89 17.03 -5.29
N ALA A 120 -9.09 17.54 -5.57
CA ALA A 120 -9.82 18.41 -4.64
C ALA A 120 -10.23 17.66 -3.37
N VAL A 121 -10.74 16.42 -3.51
CA VAL A 121 -11.10 15.55 -2.38
C VAL A 121 -9.86 15.25 -1.52
N GLU A 122 -8.73 14.90 -2.14
CA GLU A 122 -7.48 14.66 -1.43
C GLU A 122 -7.03 15.93 -0.68
N HIS A 123 -7.03 17.08 -1.34
CA HIS A 123 -6.59 18.34 -0.73
C HIS A 123 -7.48 18.76 0.45
N ILE A 124 -8.81 18.69 0.29
CA ILE A 124 -9.76 19.00 1.36
C ILE A 124 -9.62 17.98 2.48
N GLY A 125 -9.51 16.69 2.16
CA GLY A 125 -9.28 15.63 3.13
C GLY A 125 -8.01 15.84 3.96
N GLU A 126 -6.93 16.31 3.34
CA GLU A 126 -5.70 16.71 4.03
C GLU A 126 -5.92 17.89 5.00
N LEU A 127 -6.76 18.87 4.67
CA LEU A 127 -7.07 19.97 5.59
C LEU A 127 -7.89 19.50 6.80
N PHE A 128 -8.83 18.58 6.59
CA PHE A 128 -9.80 18.15 7.61
C PHE A 128 -9.43 16.87 8.35
N HIS A 129 -8.29 16.21 8.05
CA HIS A 129 -7.94 14.91 8.63
C HIS A 129 -7.91 14.88 10.18
N LYS A 130 -7.62 16.02 10.83
CA LYS A 130 -7.63 16.16 12.30
C LYS A 130 -8.99 16.53 12.89
N GLN A 131 -9.91 17.08 12.10
CA GLN A 131 -11.19 17.63 12.56
C GLN A 131 -12.33 17.13 11.67
N GLN A 132 -12.60 15.82 11.71
CA GLN A 132 -13.64 15.20 10.88
C GLN A 132 -15.02 15.81 11.08
N TYR A 133 -15.35 16.27 12.29
CA TYR A 133 -16.63 16.93 12.57
C TYR A 133 -16.81 18.26 11.80
N ALA A 134 -15.72 18.88 11.33
CA ALA A 134 -15.81 20.08 10.52
C ALA A 134 -16.34 19.81 9.10
N LEU A 135 -16.34 18.54 8.64
CA LEU A 135 -16.93 18.14 7.35
C LEU A 135 -18.44 18.39 7.29
N TYR A 136 -19.15 18.27 8.43
CA TYR A 136 -20.58 18.51 8.50
C TYR A 136 -20.95 19.93 8.08
N TRP A 137 -20.06 20.89 8.35
CA TRP A 137 -20.25 22.31 8.10
C TRP A 137 -19.83 22.75 6.69
N LEU A 138 -19.24 21.86 5.88
CA LEU A 138 -18.95 22.21 4.49
C LEU A 138 -20.26 22.38 3.70
N PRO A 139 -20.44 23.49 2.96
CA PRO A 139 -21.59 23.70 2.10
C PRO A 139 -21.44 22.95 0.77
N VAL A 140 -21.23 21.63 0.84
CA VAL A 140 -21.11 20.74 -0.32
C VAL A 140 -22.13 19.60 -0.21
N PRO A 141 -22.53 18.97 -1.33
CA PRO A 141 -23.41 17.80 -1.32
C PRO A 141 -22.88 16.69 -0.41
N GLU A 142 -23.80 15.96 0.24
CA GLU A 142 -23.47 14.84 1.14
C GLU A 142 -22.61 13.75 0.48
N LEU A 143 -22.81 13.50 -0.82
CA LEU A 143 -21.96 12.56 -1.58
C LEU A 143 -20.50 13.01 -1.60
N ILE A 144 -20.23 14.30 -1.76
CA ILE A 144 -18.85 14.84 -1.73
C ILE A 144 -18.28 14.76 -0.32
N LYS A 145 -19.10 15.00 0.72
CA LYS A 145 -18.68 14.80 2.11
C LYS A 145 -18.27 13.35 2.36
N PHE A 146 -18.99 12.40 1.76
CA PHE A 146 -18.66 10.97 1.84
C PHE A 146 -17.33 10.65 1.15
N ASP A 147 -17.05 11.19 -0.03
CA ASP A 147 -15.74 11.02 -0.71
C ASP A 147 -14.57 11.56 0.14
N ILE A 148 -14.75 12.74 0.75
CA ILE A 148 -13.76 13.34 1.65
C ILE A 148 -13.60 12.50 2.92
N TYR A 149 -14.70 12.03 3.51
CA TYR A 149 -14.68 11.14 4.66
C TYR A 149 -13.93 9.84 4.36
N PHE A 150 -14.20 9.22 3.21
CA PHE A 150 -13.53 8.01 2.75
C PHE A 150 -12.02 8.21 2.61
N TYR A 151 -11.59 9.34 2.03
CA TYR A 151 -10.18 9.71 1.98
C TYR A 151 -9.54 9.77 3.38
N ILE A 152 -10.18 10.48 4.31
CA ILE A 152 -9.67 10.64 5.68
C ILE A 152 -9.60 9.29 6.39
N ARG A 153 -10.62 8.44 6.23
CA ARG A 153 -10.64 7.10 6.84
C ARG A 153 -9.53 6.22 6.31
N ARG A 154 -9.37 6.12 4.97
CA ARG A 154 -8.27 5.37 4.34
C ARG A 154 -6.92 5.82 4.88
N LYS A 155 -6.70 7.13 4.96
CA LYS A 155 -5.45 7.69 5.51
C LYS A 155 -5.22 7.23 6.95
N ARG A 156 -6.21 7.33 7.82
CA ARG A 156 -6.09 6.93 9.23
C ARG A 156 -5.81 5.45 9.39
N ILE A 157 -6.63 4.60 8.76
CA ILE A 157 -6.46 3.14 8.80
C ILE A 157 -5.05 2.75 8.35
N TYR A 158 -4.56 3.34 7.25
CA TYR A 158 -3.21 3.05 6.77
C TYR A 158 -2.12 3.52 7.74
N GLN A 159 -2.27 4.72 8.32
CA GLN A 159 -1.31 5.25 9.29
C GLN A 159 -1.29 4.46 10.60
N GLU A 160 -2.46 4.05 11.10
CA GLU A 160 -2.57 3.18 12.28
C GLU A 160 -1.90 1.84 12.02
N ALA A 161 -2.21 1.21 10.89
CA ALA A 161 -1.58 -0.03 10.45
C ALA A 161 -0.04 0.07 10.39
N LEU A 162 0.49 1.17 9.85
CA LEU A 162 1.94 1.44 9.85
C LEU A 162 2.54 1.56 11.25
N ASN A 163 1.82 2.20 12.18
CA ASN A 163 2.28 2.32 13.57
C ASN A 163 2.39 0.94 14.23
N PHE A 164 1.38 0.08 14.07
CA PHE A 164 1.43 -1.30 14.59
C PHE A 164 2.65 -2.07 14.06
N LEU A 165 2.92 -1.94 12.76
CA LEU A 165 4.05 -2.62 12.15
C LEU A 165 5.39 -2.03 12.57
N SER A 166 5.48 -0.73 12.78
CA SER A 166 6.70 -0.12 13.32
C SER A 166 7.03 -0.65 14.73
N THR A 167 6.01 -0.97 15.53
CA THR A 167 6.17 -1.59 16.86
C THR A 167 6.67 -3.03 16.75
N SER A 168 6.16 -3.84 15.81
CA SER A 168 6.64 -5.21 15.56
C SER A 168 8.03 -5.24 14.91
N ARG A 169 8.33 -4.29 14.01
CA ARG A 169 9.58 -4.21 13.22
C ARG A 169 10.80 -3.73 14.00
N ASN A 170 10.64 -3.11 15.17
CA ASN A 170 11.79 -2.74 16.02
C ASN A 170 12.62 -3.95 16.51
N LEU A 171 12.17 -5.18 16.24
CA LEU A 171 12.87 -6.42 16.56
C LEU A 171 13.70 -7.01 15.40
N LEU A 172 13.54 -6.54 14.16
CA LEU A 172 14.27 -7.06 12.99
C LEU A 172 14.60 -5.92 12.00
N ARG A 173 15.78 -5.29 12.18
CA ARG A 173 16.32 -4.30 11.22
C ARG A 173 16.76 -4.98 9.92
N PRO A 174 16.32 -4.52 8.73
CA PRO A 174 17.02 -4.80 7.49
C PRO A 174 18.24 -3.87 7.38
N ASN A 175 19.37 -4.46 6.98
CA ASN A 175 20.65 -3.81 6.78
C ASN A 175 20.59 -2.88 5.56
N HIS A 176 21.12 -1.65 5.68
CA HIS A 176 21.20 -0.66 4.58
C HIS A 176 22.19 -1.11 3.49
N ASN A 177 21.84 -2.10 2.68
CA ASN A 177 22.55 -2.45 1.46
C ASN A 177 21.57 -2.44 0.28
N SER A 178 21.91 -1.68 -0.76
CA SER A 178 21.11 -1.38 -1.96
C SER A 178 20.89 -2.56 -2.92
N ASN A 179 21.32 -3.76 -2.52
CA ASN A 179 21.04 -5.03 -3.18
C ASN A 179 20.28 -5.91 -2.20
N VAL A 180 18.97 -6.01 -2.38
CA VAL A 180 18.11 -6.82 -1.52
C VAL A 180 17.60 -8.01 -2.34
N ARG A 181 17.86 -9.23 -1.88
CA ARG A 181 17.21 -10.41 -2.45
C ARG A 181 15.90 -10.60 -1.72
N LEU A 182 14.82 -10.93 -2.42
CA LEU A 182 13.65 -11.48 -1.74
C LEU A 182 14.10 -12.70 -0.96
N GLN A 183 14.21 -12.55 0.35
CA GLN A 183 13.98 -13.68 1.23
C GLN A 183 12.47 -13.86 1.18
N GLU A 184 12.00 -14.92 0.53
CA GLU A 184 10.62 -15.35 0.74
C GLU A 184 10.44 -15.42 2.26
N PRO A 185 9.60 -14.58 2.85
CA PRO A 185 9.44 -14.62 4.28
C PRO A 185 8.94 -16.01 4.64
N LEU A 186 9.55 -16.60 5.68
CA LEU A 186 8.87 -17.64 6.45
C LEU A 186 7.46 -17.12 6.71
N GLU A 187 6.43 -17.96 6.60
CA GLU A 187 4.99 -17.60 6.61
C GLU A 187 4.58 -16.55 7.68
N VAL A 188 5.41 -16.39 8.70
CA VAL A 188 5.45 -15.36 9.75
C VAL A 188 5.42 -13.90 9.27
N ALA A 189 6.12 -13.46 8.21
CA ALA A 189 6.15 -12.00 7.90
C ALA A 189 4.86 -11.50 7.20
N GLY A 190 4.18 -12.38 6.45
CA GLY A 190 2.81 -12.10 5.98
C GLY A 190 1.78 -12.16 7.10
N ALA A 191 2.13 -12.79 8.23
CA ALA A 191 1.30 -12.76 9.43
C ALA A 191 1.22 -11.36 10.04
N GLU A 192 2.22 -10.49 9.90
CA GLU A 192 2.18 -9.15 10.50
C GLU A 192 1.04 -8.28 9.94
N TRP A 193 0.89 -8.18 8.61
CA TRP A 193 -0.23 -7.43 8.04
C TRP A 193 -1.56 -8.15 8.18
N ARG A 194 -1.56 -9.48 8.33
CA ARG A 194 -2.75 -10.24 8.71
C ARG A 194 -3.16 -9.99 10.15
N GLU A 195 -2.21 -9.90 11.06
CA GLU A 195 -2.44 -9.53 12.45
C GLU A 195 -2.92 -8.09 12.52
N VAL A 196 -2.39 -7.20 11.69
CA VAL A 196 -2.93 -5.86 11.52
C VAL A 196 -4.34 -5.91 10.95
N GLU A 197 -4.61 -6.65 9.88
CA GLU A 197 -5.96 -6.81 9.32
C GLU A 197 -6.93 -7.34 10.38
N ASN A 198 -6.59 -8.43 11.06
CA ASN A 198 -7.37 -9.02 12.14
C ASN A 198 -7.50 -8.08 13.35
N GLN A 199 -6.48 -7.30 13.71
CA GLN A 199 -6.57 -6.34 14.82
C GLN A 199 -7.36 -5.11 14.45
N MET A 200 -7.27 -4.62 13.21
CA MET A 200 -8.14 -3.56 12.71
C MET A 200 -9.59 -4.06 12.69
N GLU A 201 -9.83 -5.32 12.34
CA GLU A 201 -11.16 -5.97 12.46
C GLU A 201 -11.60 -6.23 13.91
N ASN A 202 -10.68 -6.41 14.87
CA ASN A 202 -11.01 -6.75 16.28
C ASN A 202 -11.05 -5.54 17.25
N ILE A 203 -10.33 -4.45 16.96
CA ILE A 203 -10.51 -3.15 17.63
C ILE A 203 -11.96 -2.66 17.44
N GLU A 204 -12.67 -3.25 16.50
CA GLU A 204 -14.02 -2.92 16.05
C GLU A 204 -15.16 -3.74 16.71
N GLU A 205 -14.87 -4.70 17.61
CA GLU A 205 -15.90 -5.52 18.31
C GLU A 205 -16.24 -5.07 19.75
N ASN A 206 -15.48 -4.15 20.36
CA ASN A 206 -15.69 -3.66 21.74
C ASN A 206 -16.19 -2.21 21.82
#